data_AF-A0A7Y3V4K2-F1
#
_entry.id   AF-A0A7Y3V4K2-F1
#
_cell.length_a   1.000
_cell.length_b   1.000
_cell.length_c   1.000
_cell.angle_alpha   90.00
_cell.angle_beta   90.00
_cell.angle_gamma   90.00
#
_symmetry.space_group_name_H-M   'P 1'
#
loop_
_entity.id
_entity.type
_entity.pdbx_description
1 polymer ?
#
loop_
_entity_poly.entity_id
_entity_poly.type
_entity_poly.pdbx_seq_one_letter_code
_entity_poly.pdbx_strand_id
1 'polypeptide(L)'
;MIDVKDISQATNNQVEKDYSKIISLEHRKKFAQFFTPFQLASLMADWLLGNQELKTVLEPAFGLGVFTRALISKKSNLSIKGFDIDETILSEAKEIFSDTPNFDLLLEDYMFNDWNNKYDGIICNPPYFKFHDYDNKTILNEIENRLKIKLNGFTNLYTLFLLKSIYQLSSNGRLAYIIPSEFLNSDYGKLVKSALIKEKVLRHIVVFDFEENVFDDALTTACILLCSNDKHSQKVKFTTIKKIDDLEQVKSYISQYPLNNGDESTINISDLEPEIKWRKYYQQQNGIRYKNLIPFSSVAKVVRGIATGANEYFTFSKSKANQYGIDEKYLLPCICKAMDVKDNFFTKDNFNSLVNNDRQAFLLNAIGSQDENVLKYIELGETSGVDKKYLTACRTPWYSLENRPPSPIWVSVFNRSGLKFIRNEANISNLTTFHCVYPVQNSLFDNVNVDVLFAYLLTDVAREIFEDNRREYGNGLQKFEPNDLNKAMMLDLTLLDRKTENKITELYKNYRETAINKSPDDSFLVEINDIFKTKYSQC
;
A
#
# COMPACT_ATOMS: atom_id res chain seq x y z
N MET A 1 33.24 -9.97 13.97
CA MET A 1 33.17 -10.20 15.42
C MET A 1 32.80 -8.92 16.14
N ILE A 2 31.61 -8.91 16.70
CA ILE A 2 31.06 -7.84 17.53
C ILE A 2 31.35 -8.21 18.99
N ASP A 3 32.22 -7.47 19.68
CA ASP A 3 32.62 -7.76 21.07
C ASP A 3 31.52 -7.29 22.03
N VAL A 4 30.78 -8.22 22.64
CA VAL A 4 29.76 -7.94 23.65
C VAL A 4 30.03 -8.78 24.90
N LYS A 5 30.63 -8.15 25.93
CA LYS A 5 31.01 -8.84 27.19
C LYS A 5 29.84 -9.34 28.04
N ASP A 6 28.67 -8.72 27.90
CA ASP A 6 27.40 -9.16 28.52
C ASP A 6 26.24 -8.77 27.60
N ILE A 7 25.69 -9.75 26.89
CA ILE A 7 24.66 -9.52 25.88
C ILE A 7 23.34 -9.00 26.48
N SER A 8 23.09 -9.26 27.77
CA SER A 8 21.91 -8.74 28.48
C SER A 8 21.95 -7.22 28.67
N GLN A 9 23.13 -6.60 28.56
CA GLN A 9 23.32 -5.15 28.67
C GLN A 9 23.27 -4.43 27.30
N ALA A 10 23.22 -5.18 26.19
CA ALA A 10 23.16 -4.63 24.83
C ALA A 10 21.74 -4.10 24.50
N THR A 11 21.38 -3.03 25.19
CA THR A 11 20.05 -2.39 25.20
C THR A 11 19.92 -1.25 24.17
N ASN A 12 20.63 -1.38 23.05
CA ASN A 12 20.60 -0.45 21.93
C ASN A 12 20.83 -1.21 20.61
N ASN A 13 20.90 -0.48 19.49
CA ASN A 13 21.11 -1.05 18.15
C ASN A 13 22.59 -1.10 17.69
N GLN A 14 23.55 -1.11 18.63
CA GLN A 14 24.97 -1.11 18.26
C GLN A 14 25.38 -2.38 17.51
N VAL A 15 24.86 -3.53 17.93
CA VAL A 15 25.08 -4.83 17.28
C VAL A 15 24.65 -4.78 15.80
N GLU A 16 23.45 -4.30 15.52
CA GLU A 16 22.93 -4.16 14.15
C GLU A 16 23.73 -3.15 13.32
N LYS A 17 24.19 -2.06 13.94
CA LYS A 17 25.05 -1.05 13.28
C LYS A 17 26.40 -1.63 12.89
N ASP A 18 27.01 -2.44 13.75
CA ASP A 18 28.33 -3.02 13.47
C ASP A 18 28.25 -4.12 12.41
N TYR A 19 27.23 -4.97 12.48
CA TYR A 19 26.93 -5.94 11.42
C TYR A 19 26.71 -5.24 10.06
N SER A 20 25.94 -4.15 10.05
CA SER A 20 25.63 -3.40 8.83
C SER A 20 26.83 -2.72 8.17
N LYS A 21 27.93 -2.49 8.90
CA LYS A 21 29.20 -1.97 8.36
C LYS A 21 30.01 -3.06 7.64
N ILE A 22 29.83 -4.31 8.03
CA ILE A 22 30.62 -5.45 7.55
C ILE A 22 29.90 -6.12 6.37
N ILE A 23 28.57 -6.17 6.40
CA ILE A 23 27.75 -6.86 5.40
C ILE A 23 27.26 -5.93 4.30
N SER A 24 27.36 -6.40 3.05
CA SER A 24 26.95 -5.63 1.87
C SER A 24 25.46 -5.32 1.86
N LEU A 25 25.09 -4.18 1.27
CA LEU A 25 23.69 -3.81 1.09
C LEU A 25 22.95 -4.82 0.20
N GLU A 26 23.63 -5.42 -0.79
CA GLU A 26 23.07 -6.44 -1.67
C GLU A 26 22.65 -7.69 -0.90
N HIS A 27 23.53 -8.18 -0.01
CA HIS A 27 23.23 -9.33 0.86
C HIS A 27 22.04 -9.03 1.77
N ARG A 28 22.05 -7.86 2.44
CA ARG A 28 20.93 -7.45 3.32
C ARG A 28 19.60 -7.36 2.55
N LYS A 29 19.61 -6.82 1.32
CA LYS A 29 18.41 -6.78 0.46
C LYS A 29 17.96 -8.16 0.01
N LYS A 30 18.88 -9.05 -0.34
CA LYS A 30 18.59 -10.43 -0.76
C LYS A 30 17.81 -11.20 0.29
N PHE A 31 18.10 -10.98 1.57
CA PHE A 31 17.44 -11.65 2.70
C PHE A 31 16.39 -10.77 3.41
N ALA A 32 16.06 -9.60 2.85
CA ALA A 32 15.13 -8.63 3.46
C ALA A 32 15.48 -8.30 4.93
N GLN A 33 16.77 -8.07 5.22
CA GLN A 33 17.25 -7.74 6.57
C GLN A 33 16.91 -6.28 6.92
N PHE A 34 15.88 -6.12 7.76
CA PHE A 34 15.44 -4.86 8.33
C PHE A 34 15.51 -4.94 9.86
N PHE A 35 16.30 -4.06 10.47
CA PHE A 35 16.59 -4.14 11.89
C PHE A 35 15.58 -3.37 12.73
N THR A 36 15.02 -4.03 13.75
CA THR A 36 14.05 -3.40 14.65
C THR A 36 14.76 -2.48 15.65
N PRO A 37 14.32 -1.22 15.82
CA PRO A 37 14.82 -0.33 16.87
C PRO A 37 14.62 -0.96 18.25
N PHE A 38 15.64 -0.89 19.10
CA PHE A 38 15.61 -1.54 20.41
C PHE A 38 14.45 -1.06 21.27
N GLN A 39 14.07 0.22 21.17
CA GLN A 39 12.91 0.77 21.90
C GLN A 39 11.59 0.06 21.53
N LEU A 40 11.39 -0.28 20.25
CA LEU A 40 10.22 -1.04 19.80
C LEU A 40 10.33 -2.51 20.21
N ALA A 41 11.52 -3.10 20.12
CA ALA A 41 11.76 -4.46 20.59
C ALA A 41 11.49 -4.61 22.09
N SER A 42 11.92 -3.64 22.89
CA SER A 42 11.68 -3.57 24.34
C SER A 42 10.19 -3.47 24.67
N LEU A 43 9.44 -2.64 23.93
CA LEU A 43 7.99 -2.52 24.06
C LEU A 43 7.27 -3.85 23.73
N MET A 44 7.67 -4.51 22.65
CA MET A 44 7.12 -5.81 22.26
C MET A 44 7.48 -6.91 23.28
N ALA A 45 8.68 -6.85 23.86
CA ALA A 45 9.09 -7.74 24.94
C ALA A 45 8.25 -7.54 26.22
N ASP A 46 7.91 -6.30 26.58
CA ASP A 46 7.04 -6.00 27.72
C ASP A 46 5.65 -6.65 27.59
N TRP A 47 5.12 -6.70 26.35
CA TRP A 47 3.87 -7.42 26.09
C TRP A 47 3.96 -8.90 26.45
N LEU A 48 5.01 -9.58 25.99
CA LEU A 48 5.26 -11.00 26.29
C LEU A 48 5.44 -11.22 27.80
N LEU A 49 6.23 -10.37 28.46
CA LEU A 49 6.56 -10.50 29.89
C LEU A 49 5.36 -10.29 30.82
N GLY A 50 4.28 -9.65 30.36
CA GLY A 50 3.04 -9.61 31.12
C GLY A 50 2.37 -10.99 31.28
N ASN A 51 2.78 -12.01 30.52
CA ASN A 51 2.50 -13.41 30.88
C ASN A 51 3.49 -13.88 31.97
N GLN A 52 3.01 -13.97 33.21
CA GLN A 52 3.85 -14.36 34.35
C GLN A 52 4.44 -15.78 34.20
N GLU A 53 3.74 -16.67 33.47
CA GLU A 53 4.14 -18.05 33.21
C GLU A 53 5.05 -18.19 31.98
N LEU A 54 5.49 -17.09 31.36
CA LEU A 54 6.38 -17.12 30.20
C LEU A 54 7.65 -17.91 30.50
N LYS A 55 7.85 -19.03 29.79
CA LYS A 55 9.05 -19.89 29.87
C LYS A 55 9.65 -20.17 28.51
N THR A 56 8.82 -20.50 27.52
CA THR A 56 9.26 -20.82 26.16
C THR A 56 8.99 -19.67 25.19
N VAL A 57 10.00 -19.25 24.44
CA VAL A 57 9.92 -18.16 23.47
C VAL A 57 10.38 -18.65 22.09
N LEU A 58 9.61 -18.31 21.07
CA LEU A 58 9.97 -18.49 19.67
C LEU A 58 10.24 -17.14 19.01
N GLU A 59 11.36 -17.04 18.28
CA GLU A 59 11.72 -15.92 17.42
C GLU A 59 11.88 -16.45 15.97
N PRO A 60 10.79 -16.47 15.16
CA PRO A 60 10.75 -17.17 13.86
C PRO A 60 11.69 -16.63 12.77
N ALA A 61 12.13 -15.39 12.92
CA ALA A 61 13.12 -14.73 12.07
C ALA A 61 14.10 -14.03 13.03
N PHE A 62 15.15 -14.74 13.39
CA PHE A 62 16.00 -14.42 14.52
C PHE A 62 16.90 -13.19 14.25
N GLY A 63 17.49 -13.10 13.07
CA GLY A 63 18.46 -12.07 12.73
C GLY A 63 19.62 -12.02 13.74
N LEU A 64 19.79 -10.87 14.41
CA LEU A 64 20.81 -10.67 15.46
C LEU A 64 20.21 -10.75 16.89
N GLY A 65 18.96 -11.19 17.02
CA GLY A 65 18.31 -11.46 18.30
C GLY A 65 17.91 -10.23 19.11
N VAL A 66 17.58 -9.11 18.48
CA VAL A 66 17.21 -7.87 19.20
C VAL A 66 16.05 -8.08 20.18
N PHE A 67 15.07 -8.93 19.85
CA PHE A 67 13.96 -9.25 20.77
C PHE A 67 14.42 -10.14 21.91
N THR A 68 15.26 -11.14 21.62
CA THR A 68 15.93 -11.95 22.64
C THR A 68 16.69 -11.07 23.64
N ARG A 69 17.53 -10.13 23.18
CA ARG A 69 18.26 -9.20 24.07
C ARG A 69 17.31 -8.38 24.93
N ALA A 70 16.24 -7.86 24.33
CA ALA A 70 15.20 -7.11 25.05
C ALA A 70 14.46 -7.96 26.12
N LEU A 71 14.24 -9.24 25.88
CA LEU A 71 13.62 -10.16 26.84
C LEU A 71 14.58 -10.51 28.00
N ILE A 72 15.80 -10.97 27.68
CA ILE A 72 16.73 -11.48 28.70
C ILE A 72 17.28 -10.38 29.61
N SER A 73 17.33 -9.13 29.13
CA SER A 73 17.64 -7.95 29.96
C SER A 73 16.63 -7.71 31.09
N LYS A 74 15.42 -8.29 30.99
CA LYS A 74 14.33 -8.17 31.97
C LYS A 74 13.99 -9.49 32.67
N LYS A 75 14.22 -10.64 32.02
CA LYS A 75 13.96 -11.98 32.57
C LYS A 75 14.98 -13.00 32.04
N SER A 76 15.90 -13.44 32.89
CA SER A 76 17.07 -14.27 32.52
C SER A 76 16.80 -15.77 32.38
N ASN A 77 15.65 -16.29 32.82
CA ASN A 77 15.34 -17.72 32.79
C ASN A 77 14.25 -18.04 31.76
N LEU A 78 14.58 -17.84 30.48
CA LEU A 78 13.74 -18.16 29.33
C LEU A 78 14.43 -19.22 28.46
N SER A 79 13.65 -20.13 27.89
CA SER A 79 14.11 -21.03 26.83
C SER A 79 13.72 -20.42 25.50
N ILE A 80 14.70 -20.15 24.65
CA ILE A 80 14.50 -19.41 23.40
C ILE A 80 14.87 -20.32 22.24
N LYS A 81 13.98 -20.38 21.26
CA LYS A 81 14.20 -21.03 19.97
C LYS A 81 14.12 -20.00 18.85
N GLY A 82 15.11 -19.98 17.98
CA GLY A 82 15.20 -19.04 16.87
C GLY A 82 15.46 -19.75 15.54
N PHE A 83 14.91 -19.18 14.46
CA PHE A 83 15.15 -19.64 13.09
C PHE A 83 15.67 -18.49 12.24
N ASP A 84 16.63 -18.77 11.36
CA ASP A 84 16.99 -17.88 10.26
C ASP A 84 17.44 -18.69 9.05
N ILE A 85 17.27 -18.14 7.85
CA ILE A 85 17.70 -18.79 6.60
C ILE A 85 19.06 -18.28 6.12
N ASP A 86 19.52 -17.13 6.63
CA ASP A 86 20.83 -16.59 6.30
C ASP A 86 21.89 -17.12 7.26
N GLU A 87 22.77 -17.97 6.74
CA GLU A 87 23.92 -18.51 7.48
C GLU A 87 24.82 -17.40 8.04
N THR A 88 24.96 -16.28 7.33
CA THR A 88 25.86 -15.19 7.71
C THR A 88 25.39 -14.52 9.00
N ILE A 89 24.13 -14.10 9.05
CA ILE A 89 23.57 -13.43 10.22
C ILE A 89 23.42 -14.41 11.40
N LEU A 90 23.06 -15.66 11.11
CA LEU A 90 22.88 -16.67 12.14
C LEU A 90 24.20 -17.07 12.80
N SER A 91 25.30 -17.11 12.04
CA SER A 91 26.63 -17.33 12.60
C SER A 91 27.01 -16.24 13.59
N GLU A 92 26.81 -14.96 13.23
CA GLU A 92 27.07 -13.84 14.15
C GLU A 92 26.15 -13.91 15.38
N ALA A 93 24.87 -14.26 15.21
CA ALA A 93 23.96 -14.48 16.32
C ALA A 93 24.43 -15.59 17.28
N LYS A 94 24.88 -16.73 16.75
CA LYS A 94 25.38 -17.84 17.57
C LYS A 94 26.59 -17.43 18.43
N GLU A 95 27.49 -16.63 17.86
CA GLU A 95 28.61 -16.06 18.61
C GLU A 95 28.13 -15.07 19.68
N ILE A 96 27.20 -14.18 19.33
CA ILE A 96 26.62 -13.20 20.26
C ILE A 96 25.97 -13.85 21.48
N PHE A 97 25.35 -15.02 21.30
CA PHE A 97 24.61 -15.74 22.34
C PHE A 97 25.33 -16.99 22.86
N SER A 98 26.64 -17.16 22.61
CA SER A 98 27.39 -18.37 22.95
C SER A 98 27.30 -18.76 24.43
N ASP A 99 27.26 -17.76 25.31
CA ASP A 99 27.21 -17.93 26.76
C ASP A 99 25.77 -17.88 27.33
N THR A 100 24.76 -17.81 26.47
CA THR A 100 23.35 -17.73 26.88
C THR A 100 22.77 -19.14 27.09
N PRO A 101 22.30 -19.49 28.30
CA PRO A 101 21.72 -20.81 28.55
C PRO A 101 20.33 -20.96 27.88
N ASN A 102 19.93 -22.22 27.64
CA ASN A 102 18.61 -22.59 27.11
C ASN A 102 18.25 -21.95 25.75
N PHE A 103 19.23 -21.91 24.86
CA PHE A 103 19.18 -21.16 23.61
C PHE A 103 19.41 -22.07 22.39
N ASP A 104 18.47 -22.13 21.46
CA ASP A 104 18.50 -23.01 20.28
C ASP A 104 18.30 -22.22 18.98
N LEU A 105 19.33 -22.12 18.14
CA LEU A 105 19.33 -21.39 16.88
C LEU A 105 19.51 -22.32 15.67
N LEU A 106 18.49 -22.37 14.81
CA LEU A 106 18.41 -23.29 13.69
C LEU A 106 18.54 -22.56 12.35
N LEU A 107 19.43 -23.08 11.49
CA LEU A 107 19.60 -22.63 10.10
C LEU A 107 18.59 -23.36 9.22
N GLU A 108 17.33 -22.96 9.33
CA GLU A 108 16.20 -23.65 8.70
C GLU A 108 15.14 -22.63 8.26
N ASP A 109 14.44 -22.93 7.18
CA ASP A 109 13.27 -22.16 6.80
C ASP A 109 12.12 -22.44 7.77
N TYR A 110 11.79 -21.44 8.59
CA TYR A 110 10.68 -21.51 9.53
C TYR A 110 9.39 -21.95 8.85
N MET A 111 9.10 -21.57 7.60
CA MET A 111 7.80 -21.88 6.97
C MET A 111 7.50 -23.38 6.85
N PHE A 112 8.52 -24.24 6.82
CA PHE A 112 8.37 -25.69 6.67
C PHE A 112 8.65 -26.50 7.94
N ASN A 113 9.26 -25.89 8.95
CA ASN A 113 9.76 -26.58 10.13
C ASN A 113 8.90 -26.32 11.38
N ASP A 114 9.12 -27.10 12.44
CA ASP A 114 8.62 -26.80 13.80
C ASP A 114 7.09 -26.84 14.05
N TRP A 115 6.28 -27.24 13.07
CA TRP A 115 4.80 -27.23 13.14
C TRP A 115 4.16 -27.86 14.38
N ASN A 116 4.82 -28.83 15.02
CA ASN A 116 4.25 -29.58 16.16
C ASN A 116 4.48 -28.91 17.52
N ASN A 117 5.25 -27.83 17.59
CA ASN A 117 5.58 -27.15 18.84
C ASN A 117 4.68 -25.95 19.12
N LYS A 118 4.49 -25.65 20.41
CA LYS A 118 3.74 -24.49 20.92
C LYS A 118 4.61 -23.69 21.89
N TYR A 119 4.38 -22.38 21.98
CA TYR A 119 5.21 -21.46 22.75
C TYR A 119 4.39 -20.49 23.59
N ASP A 120 4.91 -20.14 24.77
CA ASP A 120 4.30 -19.17 25.69
C ASP A 120 4.47 -17.73 25.20
N GLY A 121 5.57 -17.47 24.49
CA GLY A 121 5.88 -16.20 23.85
C GLY A 121 6.28 -16.40 22.40
N ILE A 122 5.76 -15.59 21.49
CA ILE A 122 6.25 -15.55 20.11
C ILE A 122 6.47 -14.09 19.70
N ILE A 123 7.67 -13.75 19.27
CA ILE A 123 8.03 -12.37 18.94
C ILE A 123 8.80 -12.33 17.61
N CYS A 124 8.42 -11.42 16.70
CA CYS A 124 9.01 -11.46 15.35
C CYS A 124 8.95 -10.12 14.61
N ASN A 125 10.00 -9.89 13.83
CA ASN A 125 10.02 -9.01 12.67
C ASN A 125 10.34 -9.88 11.43
N PRO A 126 9.34 -10.48 10.78
CA PRO A 126 9.56 -11.40 9.65
C PRO A 126 10.07 -10.65 8.41
N PRO A 127 10.62 -11.37 7.40
CA PRO A 127 11.03 -10.75 6.13
C PRO A 127 9.85 -10.18 5.33
N TYR A 128 10.01 -8.96 4.79
CA TYR A 128 8.93 -8.20 4.11
C TYR A 128 8.77 -8.53 2.61
N PHE A 129 8.97 -9.80 2.23
CA PHE A 129 8.83 -10.23 0.84
C PHE A 129 7.38 -10.18 0.34
N LYS A 130 7.18 -9.60 -0.85
CA LYS A 130 5.89 -9.62 -1.54
C LYS A 130 5.70 -10.94 -2.27
N PHE A 131 4.46 -11.23 -2.68
CA PHE A 131 4.11 -12.50 -3.34
C PHE A 131 4.98 -12.91 -4.56
N HIS A 132 5.71 -12.00 -5.19
CA HIS A 132 6.60 -12.28 -6.32
C HIS A 132 8.09 -12.42 -5.92
N ASP A 133 8.43 -12.18 -4.66
CA ASP A 133 9.82 -12.16 -4.17
C ASP A 133 10.23 -13.45 -3.44
N TYR A 134 9.33 -14.44 -3.33
CA TYR A 134 9.58 -15.72 -2.66
C TYR A 134 8.86 -16.87 -3.38
N ASP A 135 9.14 -18.13 -2.99
CA ASP A 135 8.41 -19.31 -3.48
C ASP A 135 6.98 -19.36 -2.89
N ASN A 136 6.15 -18.43 -3.38
CA ASN A 136 4.83 -18.16 -2.86
C ASN A 136 3.90 -19.37 -2.97
N LYS A 137 3.96 -20.09 -4.09
CA LYS A 137 3.07 -21.23 -4.34
C LYS A 137 3.32 -22.36 -3.34
N THR A 138 4.57 -22.73 -3.10
CA THR A 138 4.91 -23.84 -2.21
C THR A 138 4.57 -23.50 -0.76
N ILE A 139 4.93 -22.29 -0.30
CA ILE A 139 4.66 -21.85 1.07
C ILE A 139 3.15 -21.69 1.32
N LEU A 140 2.40 -21.15 0.35
CA LEU A 140 0.94 -21.07 0.47
C LEU A 140 0.33 -22.47 0.62
N ASN A 141 0.74 -23.43 -0.22
CA ASN A 141 0.25 -24.80 -0.12
C ASN A 141 0.54 -25.41 1.26
N GLU A 142 1.74 -25.21 1.81
CA GLU A 142 2.07 -25.69 3.16
C GLU A 142 1.12 -25.10 4.21
N ILE A 143 0.97 -23.77 4.20
CA ILE A 143 0.14 -23.04 5.17
C ILE A 143 -1.33 -23.42 5.06
N GLU A 144 -1.91 -23.41 3.87
CA GLU A 144 -3.31 -23.76 3.63
C GLU A 144 -3.59 -25.21 4.07
N ASN A 145 -2.66 -26.14 3.81
CA ASN A 145 -2.80 -27.54 4.20
C ASN A 145 -2.72 -27.74 5.71
N ARG A 146 -1.83 -27.02 6.41
CA ARG A 146 -1.64 -27.13 7.86
C ARG A 146 -2.73 -26.43 8.65
N LEU A 147 -3.10 -25.21 8.23
CA LEU A 147 -4.07 -24.36 8.94
C LEU A 147 -5.52 -24.58 8.49
N LYS A 148 -5.75 -25.30 7.38
CA LYS A 148 -7.09 -25.51 6.80
C LYS A 148 -7.82 -24.20 6.48
N ILE A 149 -7.08 -23.23 5.96
CA ILE A 149 -7.59 -21.93 5.49
C ILE A 149 -7.31 -21.79 3.99
N LYS A 150 -8.05 -20.88 3.34
CA LYS A 150 -7.75 -20.45 1.96
C LYS A 150 -7.18 -19.05 2.00
N LEU A 151 -6.15 -18.81 1.20
CA LEU A 151 -5.43 -17.56 1.06
C LEU A 151 -5.39 -17.17 -0.43
N ASN A 152 -4.92 -15.94 -0.68
CA ASN A 152 -4.79 -15.41 -2.03
C ASN A 152 -3.35 -15.61 -2.52
N GLY A 153 -3.14 -15.88 -3.82
CA GLY A 153 -1.82 -15.91 -4.44
C GLY A 153 -1.02 -14.60 -4.30
N PHE A 154 -1.67 -13.48 -4.00
CA PHE A 154 -1.03 -12.18 -3.71
C PHE A 154 -0.63 -11.99 -2.24
N THR A 155 -0.71 -13.04 -1.40
CA THR A 155 -0.40 -12.93 0.04
C THR A 155 1.09 -12.75 0.26
N ASN A 156 1.47 -11.77 1.09
CA ASN A 156 2.88 -11.49 1.40
C ASN A 156 3.41 -12.40 2.53
N LEU A 157 4.70 -12.72 2.50
CA LEU A 157 5.31 -13.75 3.36
C LEU A 157 5.15 -13.45 4.85
N TYR A 158 5.32 -12.20 5.26
CA TYR A 158 5.19 -11.78 6.67
C TYR A 158 3.82 -12.11 7.29
N THR A 159 2.75 -12.14 6.48
CA THR A 159 1.42 -12.55 6.99
C THR A 159 1.32 -14.06 7.19
N LEU A 160 2.06 -14.86 6.40
CA LEU A 160 2.12 -16.31 6.57
C LEU A 160 2.91 -16.68 7.84
N PHE A 161 4.00 -15.96 8.12
CA PHE A 161 4.71 -16.05 9.41
C PHE A 161 3.77 -15.76 10.58
N LEU A 162 2.98 -14.68 10.50
CA LEU A 162 2.02 -14.33 11.55
C LEU A 162 0.98 -15.44 11.77
N LEU A 163 0.37 -15.96 10.70
CA LEU A 163 -0.65 -17.00 10.80
C LEU A 163 -0.10 -18.31 11.39
N LYS A 164 1.12 -18.70 10.98
CA LYS A 164 1.79 -19.86 11.57
C LYS A 164 2.12 -19.64 13.05
N SER A 165 2.62 -18.48 13.42
CA SER A 165 2.91 -18.17 14.83
C SER A 165 1.66 -18.14 15.70
N ILE A 166 0.54 -17.61 15.19
CA ILE A 166 -0.75 -17.70 15.90
C ILE A 166 -1.14 -19.15 16.10
N TYR A 167 -0.98 -20.00 15.07
CA TYR A 167 -1.19 -21.43 15.23
C TYR A 167 -0.26 -22.01 16.30
N GLN A 168 0.99 -21.59 16.41
CA GLN A 168 1.93 -22.10 17.42
C GLN A 168 1.79 -21.48 18.81
N LEU A 169 0.82 -20.58 19.05
CA LEU A 169 0.66 -19.91 20.33
C LEU A 169 0.04 -20.86 21.38
N SER A 170 0.71 -21.04 22.52
CA SER A 170 0.20 -21.87 23.62
C SER A 170 -1.02 -21.24 24.29
N SER A 171 -1.74 -22.02 25.12
CA SER A 171 -2.82 -21.46 25.95
C SER A 171 -2.26 -20.40 26.90
N ASN A 172 -2.89 -19.24 26.97
CA ASN A 172 -2.41 -18.03 27.68
C ASN A 172 -1.09 -17.45 27.13
N GLY A 173 -0.59 -17.97 26.00
CA GLY A 173 0.59 -17.43 25.35
C GLY A 173 0.34 -16.04 24.77
N ARG A 174 1.39 -15.24 24.67
CA ARG A 174 1.36 -13.89 24.07
C ARG A 174 2.26 -13.79 22.86
N LEU A 175 1.78 -13.09 21.84
CA LEU A 175 2.51 -12.88 20.59
C LEU A 175 2.64 -11.38 20.29
N ALA A 176 3.81 -10.96 19.83
CA ALA A 176 4.07 -9.60 19.34
C ALA A 176 4.74 -9.65 17.95
N TYR A 177 4.12 -9.03 16.96
CA TYR A 177 4.65 -8.99 15.59
C TYR A 177 4.78 -7.56 15.12
N ILE A 178 5.89 -7.22 14.46
CA ILE A 178 6.01 -5.99 13.66
C ILE A 178 6.03 -6.35 12.18
N ILE A 179 5.04 -5.89 11.42
CA ILE A 179 4.87 -6.22 9.99
C ILE A 179 4.33 -5.02 9.21
N PRO A 180 4.43 -4.97 7.86
CA PRO A 180 3.82 -3.89 7.07
C PRO A 180 2.31 -3.80 7.30
N SER A 181 1.79 -2.59 7.50
CA SER A 181 0.36 -2.32 7.73
C SER A 181 -0.51 -2.50 6.48
N GLU A 182 0.10 -2.70 5.30
CA GLU A 182 -0.58 -2.81 4.00
C GLU A 182 -1.74 -3.84 4.00
N PHE A 183 -1.56 -4.98 4.68
CA PHE A 183 -2.59 -6.04 4.71
C PHE A 183 -3.89 -5.62 5.41
N LEU A 184 -3.86 -4.57 6.24
CA LEU A 184 -5.06 -4.01 6.87
C LEU A 184 -6.02 -3.43 5.81
N ASN A 185 -5.47 -3.00 4.67
CA ASN A 185 -6.16 -2.21 3.65
C ASN A 185 -6.10 -2.82 2.23
N SER A 186 -5.46 -3.97 2.05
CA SER A 186 -5.34 -4.65 0.76
C SER A 186 -6.43 -5.71 0.52
N ASP A 187 -6.64 -6.09 -0.74
CA ASP A 187 -7.62 -7.13 -1.08
C ASP A 187 -7.16 -8.53 -0.63
N TYR A 188 -5.85 -8.86 -0.69
CA TYR A 188 -5.36 -10.15 -0.17
C TYR A 188 -5.52 -10.23 1.36
N GLY A 189 -5.41 -9.09 2.04
CA GLY A 189 -5.49 -8.99 3.49
C GLY A 189 -6.87 -9.37 4.06
N LYS A 190 -7.92 -9.40 3.24
CA LYS A 190 -9.26 -9.85 3.66
C LYS A 190 -9.27 -11.25 4.27
N LEU A 191 -8.55 -12.18 3.65
CA LEU A 191 -8.47 -13.57 4.12
C LEU A 191 -7.60 -13.67 5.39
N VAL A 192 -6.52 -12.89 5.47
CA VAL A 192 -5.67 -12.80 6.68
C VAL A 192 -6.48 -12.22 7.85
N LYS A 193 -7.20 -11.11 7.64
CA LYS A 193 -8.09 -10.50 8.64
C LYS A 193 -9.19 -11.46 9.10
N SER A 194 -9.77 -12.21 8.18
CA SER A 194 -10.77 -13.24 8.51
C SER A 194 -10.19 -14.31 9.43
N ALA A 195 -8.97 -14.77 9.18
CA ALA A 195 -8.29 -15.69 10.07
C ALA A 195 -8.01 -15.05 11.45
N LEU A 196 -7.51 -13.81 11.50
CA LEU A 196 -7.27 -13.10 12.78
C LEU A 196 -8.54 -12.96 13.63
N ILE A 197 -9.66 -12.57 13.01
CA ILE A 197 -10.96 -12.46 13.70
C ILE A 197 -11.40 -13.84 14.21
N LYS A 198 -11.24 -14.89 13.40
CA LYS A 198 -11.65 -16.25 13.74
C LYS A 198 -10.88 -16.82 14.93
N GLU A 199 -9.56 -16.62 14.97
CA GLU A 199 -8.70 -17.13 16.06
C GLU A 199 -8.93 -16.37 17.38
N LYS A 200 -9.46 -15.14 17.32
CA LYS A 200 -9.77 -14.30 18.48
C LYS A 200 -8.60 -14.06 19.44
N VAL A 201 -7.37 -14.07 18.91
CA VAL A 201 -6.15 -13.77 19.70
C VAL A 201 -5.71 -12.31 19.61
N LEU A 202 -6.19 -11.55 18.62
CA LEU A 202 -5.79 -10.15 18.44
C LEU A 202 -6.28 -9.27 19.60
N ARG A 203 -5.43 -8.38 20.12
CA ARG A 203 -5.73 -7.47 21.24
C ARG A 203 -5.48 -6.01 20.90
N HIS A 204 -4.38 -5.72 20.22
CA HIS A 204 -4.00 -4.36 19.88
C HIS A 204 -3.31 -4.31 18.51
N ILE A 205 -3.75 -3.40 17.65
CA ILE A 205 -3.00 -3.00 16.46
C ILE A 205 -2.47 -1.59 16.69
N VAL A 206 -1.15 -1.45 16.66
CA VAL A 206 -0.44 -0.18 16.76
C VAL A 206 0.08 0.16 15.37
N VAL A 207 -0.53 1.13 14.69
CA VAL A 207 -0.15 1.57 13.35
C VAL A 207 0.83 2.73 13.45
N PHE A 208 1.95 2.64 12.75
CA PHE A 208 2.89 3.76 12.64
C PHE A 208 2.53 4.64 11.46
N ASP A 209 2.42 5.94 11.71
CA ASP A 209 2.14 7.00 10.73
C ASP A 209 3.07 8.18 11.03
N PHE A 210 4.37 7.92 10.93
CA PHE A 210 5.37 8.94 11.21
C PHE A 210 5.46 9.91 10.02
N GLU A 211 5.13 11.17 10.26
CA GLU A 211 5.36 12.26 9.29
C GLU A 211 6.86 12.57 9.16
N GLU A 212 7.66 12.24 10.19
CA GLU A 212 9.12 12.41 10.23
C GLU A 212 9.84 11.05 10.13
N ASN A 213 10.97 10.99 9.42
CA ASN A 213 11.78 9.77 9.28
C ASN A 213 12.57 9.45 10.57
N VAL A 214 11.85 9.18 11.66
CA VAL A 214 12.43 8.77 12.96
C VAL A 214 13.00 7.35 12.88
N PHE A 215 12.50 6.54 11.94
CA PHE A 215 12.91 5.17 11.69
C PHE A 215 13.16 4.93 10.20
N ASP A 216 13.82 3.82 9.87
CA ASP A 216 14.01 3.38 8.48
C ASP A 216 12.66 3.34 7.72
N ASP A 217 12.67 3.65 6.40
CA ASP A 217 11.46 3.72 5.55
C ASP A 217 10.56 2.47 5.63
N ALA A 218 11.13 1.29 5.93
CA ALA A 218 10.36 0.05 6.10
C ALA A 218 9.47 0.07 7.35
N LEU A 219 9.87 0.79 8.40
CA LEU A 219 9.16 0.87 9.69
C LEU A 219 8.10 1.97 9.69
N THR A 220 8.22 3.00 8.85
CA THR A 220 7.22 4.07 8.72
C THR A 220 5.90 3.59 8.13
N THR A 221 5.87 2.39 7.51
CA THR A 221 4.66 1.76 6.98
C THR A 221 4.25 0.49 7.75
N ALA A 222 4.91 0.21 8.88
CA ALA A 222 4.65 -0.98 9.69
C ALA A 222 3.53 -0.79 10.71
N CYS A 223 3.07 -1.89 11.29
CA CYS A 223 2.27 -1.92 12.49
C CYS A 223 2.78 -3.00 13.45
N ILE A 224 2.55 -2.82 14.75
CA ILE A 224 2.71 -3.87 15.76
C ILE A 224 1.34 -4.52 16.00
N LEU A 225 1.30 -5.85 15.96
CA LEU A 225 0.17 -6.64 16.42
C LEU A 225 0.53 -7.28 17.76
N LEU A 226 -0.28 -6.99 18.78
CA LEU A 226 -0.24 -7.66 20.07
C LEU A 226 -1.39 -8.65 20.14
N CYS A 227 -1.06 -9.91 20.38
CA CYS A 227 -2.02 -11.01 20.49
C CYS A 227 -1.85 -11.76 21.83
N SER A 228 -2.95 -12.30 22.35
CA SER A 228 -2.99 -13.16 23.54
C SER A 228 -3.98 -14.31 23.33
N ASN A 229 -3.58 -15.53 23.65
CA ASN A 229 -4.45 -16.71 23.62
C ASN A 229 -5.10 -16.97 24.99
N ASP A 230 -5.75 -15.93 25.53
CA ASP A 230 -6.46 -15.96 26.80
C ASP A 230 -7.98 -15.81 26.60
N LYS A 231 -8.72 -15.70 27.71
CA LYS A 231 -10.18 -15.55 27.69
C LYS A 231 -10.66 -14.13 27.37
N HIS A 232 -9.78 -13.13 27.29
CA HIS A 232 -10.12 -11.72 27.09
C HIS A 232 -10.21 -11.36 25.59
N SER A 233 -10.98 -12.15 24.84
CA SER A 233 -10.94 -12.21 23.38
C SER A 233 -11.97 -11.38 22.64
N GLN A 234 -12.68 -10.49 23.35
CA GLN A 234 -13.85 -9.80 22.80
C GLN A 234 -13.55 -8.45 22.14
N LYS A 235 -12.40 -7.84 22.45
CA LYS A 235 -12.09 -6.45 22.06
C LYS A 235 -10.72 -6.33 21.43
N VAL A 236 -10.62 -5.45 20.44
CA VAL A 236 -9.38 -5.08 19.76
C VAL A 236 -9.21 -3.57 19.85
N LYS A 237 -8.08 -3.13 20.38
CA LYS A 237 -7.69 -1.71 20.39
C LYS A 237 -6.94 -1.37 19.10
N PHE A 238 -7.16 -0.16 18.60
CA PHE A 238 -6.38 0.43 17.53
C PHE A 238 -5.68 1.68 18.05
N THR A 239 -4.42 1.90 17.68
CA THR A 239 -3.70 3.13 18.05
C THR A 239 -2.80 3.55 16.92
N THR A 240 -2.85 4.83 16.57
CA THR A 240 -1.98 5.43 15.55
C THR A 240 -0.86 6.20 16.25
N ILE A 241 0.38 5.89 15.92
CA ILE A 241 1.59 6.50 16.47
C ILE A 241 2.13 7.46 15.43
N LYS A 242 2.11 8.76 15.73
CA LYS A 242 2.60 9.81 14.82
C LYS A 242 3.98 10.31 15.20
N LYS A 243 4.32 10.20 16.49
CA LYS A 243 5.61 10.56 17.06
C LYS A 243 6.03 9.57 18.13
N ILE A 244 7.31 9.56 18.47
CA ILE A 244 7.90 8.61 19.42
C ILE A 244 7.21 8.66 20.79
N ASP A 245 6.80 9.85 21.24
CA ASP A 245 6.13 10.05 22.53
C ASP A 245 4.77 9.34 22.61
N ASP A 246 4.11 9.08 21.48
CA ASP A 246 2.82 8.40 21.47
C ASP A 246 2.95 6.92 21.89
N LEU A 247 4.17 6.36 21.89
CA LEU A 247 4.44 5.00 22.38
C LEU A 247 4.08 4.83 23.86
N GLU A 248 4.04 5.90 24.66
CA GLU A 248 3.58 5.85 26.05
C GLU A 248 2.13 5.34 26.17
N GLN A 249 1.29 5.59 25.17
CA GLN A 249 -0.08 5.07 25.13
C GLN A 249 -0.09 3.54 25.02
N VAL A 250 0.86 2.98 24.26
CA VAL A 250 1.01 1.52 24.09
C VAL A 250 1.57 0.90 25.37
N LYS A 251 2.55 1.52 26.02
CA LYS A 251 3.07 1.07 27.32
C LYS A 251 1.99 1.06 28.40
N SER A 252 1.18 2.12 28.45
CA SER A 252 0.02 2.21 29.34
C SER A 252 -0.97 1.07 29.06
N TYR A 253 -1.26 0.78 27.79
CA TYR A 253 -2.10 -0.35 27.42
C TYR A 253 -1.54 -1.69 27.93
N ILE A 254 -0.26 -1.97 27.64
CA ILE A 254 0.42 -3.22 28.02
C ILE A 254 0.39 -3.44 29.54
N SER A 255 0.68 -2.40 30.32
CA SER A 255 0.75 -2.51 31.78
C SER A 255 -0.60 -2.75 32.46
N GLN A 256 -1.69 -2.30 31.83
CA GLN A 256 -3.05 -2.46 32.35
C GLN A 256 -3.74 -3.76 31.89
N TYR A 257 -3.20 -4.43 30.87
CA TYR A 257 -3.85 -5.61 30.28
C TYR A 257 -3.91 -6.78 31.29
N PRO A 258 -5.07 -7.46 31.46
CA PRO A 258 -6.31 -7.38 30.65
C PRO A 258 -7.40 -6.45 31.20
N LEU A 259 -7.10 -5.59 32.17
CA LEU A 259 -8.06 -4.79 32.94
C LEU A 259 -8.41 -3.43 32.29
N ASN A 260 -7.98 -3.17 31.06
CA ASN A 260 -8.22 -1.89 30.41
C ASN A 260 -9.73 -1.68 30.17
N ASN A 261 -10.24 -0.55 30.66
CA ASN A 261 -11.54 -0.04 30.24
C ASN A 261 -11.36 0.51 28.82
N GLY A 262 -11.98 -0.14 27.84
CA GLY A 262 -11.90 0.28 26.44
C GLY A 262 -12.34 1.74 26.26
N ASP A 263 -11.80 2.38 25.22
CA ASP A 263 -12.10 3.75 24.79
C ASP A 263 -12.70 3.74 23.38
N GLU A 264 -12.87 4.92 22.76
CA GLU A 264 -13.39 5.05 21.38
C GLU A 264 -12.53 4.33 20.32
N SER A 265 -11.26 4.03 20.63
CA SER A 265 -10.35 3.28 19.76
C SER A 265 -10.44 1.77 19.94
N THR A 266 -11.39 1.30 20.76
CA THR A 266 -11.61 -0.11 21.07
C THR A 266 -12.87 -0.64 20.40
N ILE A 267 -12.71 -1.63 19.53
CA ILE A 267 -13.79 -2.22 18.73
C ILE A 267 -14.05 -3.65 19.22
N ASN A 268 -15.31 -4.09 19.27
CA ASN A 268 -15.58 -5.51 19.54
C ASN A 268 -15.13 -6.34 18.34
N ILE A 269 -14.52 -7.50 18.61
CA ILE A 269 -14.03 -8.38 17.55
C ILE A 269 -15.16 -8.86 16.61
N SER A 270 -16.41 -8.93 17.11
CA SER A 270 -17.61 -9.24 16.33
C SER A 270 -17.97 -8.16 15.32
N ASP A 271 -17.54 -6.92 15.55
CA ASP A 271 -17.86 -5.75 14.74
C ASP A 271 -16.74 -5.45 13.72
N LEU A 272 -15.66 -6.24 13.76
CA LEU A 272 -14.59 -6.18 12.78
C LEU A 272 -15.04 -6.85 11.48
N GLU A 273 -15.02 -6.09 10.40
CA GLU A 273 -15.37 -6.57 9.07
C GLU A 273 -14.08 -6.82 8.27
N PRO A 274 -13.78 -8.07 7.85
CA PRO A 274 -12.56 -8.34 7.08
C PRO A 274 -12.61 -7.74 5.67
N GLU A 275 -13.80 -7.53 5.11
CA GLU A 275 -14.00 -7.06 3.73
C GLU A 275 -13.71 -5.56 3.53
N ILE A 276 -13.77 -4.76 4.61
CA ILE A 276 -13.50 -3.32 4.55
C ILE A 276 -12.03 -3.02 4.84
N LYS A 277 -11.58 -1.83 4.45
CA LYS A 277 -10.25 -1.31 4.84
C LYS A 277 -10.26 -1.00 6.34
N TRP A 278 -9.36 -1.61 7.11
CA TRP A 278 -9.31 -1.42 8.57
C TRP A 278 -8.81 -0.04 8.99
N ARG A 279 -8.32 0.79 8.05
CA ARG A 279 -8.10 2.23 8.30
C ARG A 279 -9.30 2.96 8.89
N LYS A 280 -10.53 2.49 8.60
CA LYS A 280 -11.75 3.00 9.23
C LYS A 280 -11.70 2.96 10.77
N TYR A 281 -10.96 2.01 11.34
CA TYR A 281 -10.86 1.82 12.79
C TYR A 281 -9.75 2.63 13.47
N TYR A 282 -8.84 3.24 12.71
CA TYR A 282 -7.68 3.96 13.27
C TYR A 282 -7.38 5.32 12.63
N GLN A 283 -8.14 5.70 11.60
CA GLN A 283 -8.09 7.02 10.96
C GLN A 283 -9.51 7.60 10.86
N GLN A 284 -9.63 8.89 11.15
CA GLN A 284 -10.88 9.63 10.99
C GLN A 284 -11.33 9.58 9.53
N GLN A 285 -12.60 9.23 9.31
CA GLN A 285 -13.24 9.26 8.00
C GLN A 285 -13.83 10.65 7.77
N ASN A 286 -13.56 11.25 6.62
CA ASN A 286 -14.08 12.57 6.26
C ASN A 286 -15.50 12.48 5.69
N GLY A 287 -15.81 11.40 4.95
CA GLY A 287 -17.07 11.19 4.26
C GLY A 287 -18.29 11.22 5.20
N ILE A 288 -18.12 10.86 6.47
CA ILE A 288 -19.19 10.89 7.47
C ILE A 288 -19.81 12.29 7.67
N ARG A 289 -19.10 13.36 7.28
CA ARG A 289 -19.59 14.74 7.34
C ARG A 289 -20.64 15.05 6.27
N TYR A 290 -20.84 14.16 5.31
CA TYR A 290 -21.69 14.37 4.15
C TYR A 290 -22.85 13.36 4.12
N LYS A 291 -24.02 13.77 3.63
CA LYS A 291 -25.19 12.91 3.38
C LYS A 291 -25.33 12.56 1.90
N ASN A 292 -26.15 11.56 1.60
CA ASN A 292 -26.46 11.11 0.23
C ASN A 292 -25.19 10.71 -0.56
N LEU A 293 -24.37 9.87 0.07
CA LEU A 293 -23.18 9.33 -0.55
C LEU A 293 -23.52 8.08 -1.38
N ILE A 294 -23.02 8.02 -2.60
CA ILE A 294 -23.11 6.86 -3.50
C ILE A 294 -21.71 6.40 -3.91
N PRO A 295 -21.49 5.11 -4.23
CA PRO A 295 -20.21 4.65 -4.76
C PRO A 295 -19.87 5.37 -6.06
N PHE A 296 -18.62 5.84 -6.23
CA PHE A 296 -18.18 6.53 -7.45
C PHE A 296 -18.40 5.69 -8.71
N SER A 297 -18.27 4.36 -8.59
CA SER A 297 -18.57 3.39 -9.65
C SER A 297 -20.01 3.43 -10.18
N SER A 298 -20.95 4.05 -9.47
CA SER A 298 -22.31 4.28 -9.98
C SER A 298 -22.37 5.39 -11.04
N VAL A 299 -21.42 6.34 -11.01
CA VAL A 299 -21.37 7.51 -11.91
C VAL A 299 -20.22 7.38 -12.92
N ALA A 300 -19.07 6.85 -12.52
CA ALA A 300 -17.91 6.70 -13.39
C ALA A 300 -17.08 5.46 -13.05
N LYS A 301 -16.57 4.79 -14.09
CA LYS A 301 -15.65 3.67 -13.98
C LYS A 301 -14.21 4.15 -14.12
N VAL A 302 -13.40 3.86 -13.12
CA VAL A 302 -11.96 4.10 -13.13
C VAL A 302 -11.21 2.84 -13.55
N VAL A 303 -10.29 2.98 -14.51
CA VAL A 303 -9.40 1.91 -14.95
C VAL A 303 -7.99 2.46 -15.15
N ARG A 304 -6.98 1.60 -15.07
CA ARG A 304 -5.60 2.02 -15.35
C ARG A 304 -5.44 2.51 -16.81
N GLY A 305 -4.55 3.47 -17.02
CA GLY A 305 -4.07 3.82 -18.36
C GLY A 305 -3.32 2.67 -19.03
N ILE A 306 -2.95 2.86 -20.30
CA ILE A 306 -2.32 1.82 -21.11
C ILE A 306 -0.97 1.44 -20.50
N ALA A 307 -0.75 0.14 -20.26
CA ALA A 307 0.59 -0.36 -19.97
C ALA A 307 1.23 -0.91 -21.25
N THR A 308 2.39 -0.38 -21.65
CA THR A 308 3.05 -0.85 -22.87
C THR A 308 3.94 -2.07 -22.64
N GLY A 309 4.52 -2.20 -21.43
CA GLY A 309 5.57 -3.19 -21.13
C GLY A 309 6.97 -2.78 -21.60
N ALA A 310 7.08 -1.74 -22.44
CA ALA A 310 8.33 -1.23 -22.98
C ALA A 310 8.15 0.23 -23.45
N ASN A 311 7.97 1.16 -22.51
CA ASN A 311 7.61 2.54 -22.84
C ASN A 311 8.56 3.17 -23.86
N GLU A 312 9.88 3.00 -23.69
CA GLU A 312 10.89 3.55 -24.60
C GLU A 312 10.72 3.09 -26.06
N TYR A 313 10.25 1.85 -26.28
CA TYR A 313 10.00 1.32 -27.61
C TYR A 313 8.69 1.88 -28.19
N PHE A 314 7.60 1.85 -27.42
CA PHE A 314 6.26 2.20 -27.91
C PHE A 314 5.96 3.70 -27.97
N THR A 315 6.67 4.54 -27.20
CA THR A 315 6.41 5.98 -27.18
C THR A 315 7.24 6.72 -28.23
N PHE A 316 6.64 7.73 -28.85
CA PHE A 316 7.22 8.47 -29.96
C PHE A 316 7.15 9.99 -29.72
N SER A 317 8.28 10.65 -30.00
CA SER A 317 8.34 12.08 -30.33
C SER A 317 8.28 12.26 -31.85
N LYS A 318 8.14 13.50 -32.31
CA LYS A 318 8.14 13.81 -33.75
C LYS A 318 9.50 13.48 -34.38
N SER A 319 10.60 13.77 -33.69
CA SER A 319 11.96 13.42 -34.13
C SER A 319 12.16 11.92 -34.25
N LYS A 320 11.70 11.14 -33.27
CA LYS A 320 11.80 9.67 -33.29
C LYS A 320 10.97 9.10 -34.45
N ALA A 321 9.77 9.63 -34.69
CA ALA A 321 8.96 9.22 -35.83
C ALA A 321 9.68 9.46 -37.16
N ASN A 322 10.25 10.65 -37.35
CA ASN A 322 11.02 10.99 -38.54
C ASN A 322 12.27 10.12 -38.71
N GLN A 323 13.01 9.86 -37.62
CA GLN A 323 14.21 9.03 -37.62
C GLN A 323 13.92 7.61 -38.15
N TYR A 324 12.80 7.03 -37.73
CA TYR A 324 12.40 5.68 -38.12
C TYR A 324 11.44 5.65 -39.31
N GLY A 325 11.13 6.80 -39.94
CA GLY A 325 10.22 6.88 -41.08
C GLY A 325 8.78 6.45 -40.78
N ILE A 326 8.31 6.63 -39.53
CA ILE A 326 6.98 6.22 -39.08
C ILE A 326 5.98 7.34 -39.37
N ASP A 327 5.00 7.06 -40.23
CA ASP A 327 3.92 7.98 -40.59
C ASP A 327 2.98 8.26 -39.40
N GLU A 328 2.42 9.48 -39.36
CA GLU A 328 1.50 9.95 -38.31
C GLU A 328 0.26 9.06 -38.15
N LYS A 329 -0.21 8.40 -39.21
CA LYS A 329 -1.36 7.47 -39.13
C LYS A 329 -1.11 6.26 -38.21
N TYR A 330 0.16 5.93 -37.94
CA TYR A 330 0.55 4.87 -36.99
C TYR A 330 0.83 5.41 -35.59
N LEU A 331 0.61 6.71 -35.35
CA LEU A 331 0.90 7.38 -34.09
C LEU A 331 -0.41 7.80 -33.42
N LEU A 332 -0.75 7.12 -32.35
CA LEU A 332 -1.88 7.48 -31.49
C LEU A 332 -1.46 8.61 -30.54
N PRO A 333 -2.14 9.78 -30.55
CA PRO A 333 -1.91 10.83 -29.55
C PRO A 333 -2.03 10.30 -28.12
N CYS A 334 -1.00 10.53 -27.30
CA CYS A 334 -0.95 9.98 -25.95
C CYS A 334 -0.07 10.75 -24.97
N ILE A 335 -0.58 10.94 -23.75
CA ILE A 335 0.25 11.36 -22.62
C ILE A 335 1.07 10.20 -22.06
N CYS A 336 2.39 10.35 -22.16
CA CYS A 336 3.33 9.30 -21.76
C CYS A 336 3.96 9.53 -20.36
N LYS A 337 4.04 10.78 -19.88
CA LYS A 337 4.66 11.12 -18.58
C LYS A 337 3.80 12.10 -17.79
N ALA A 338 3.75 11.93 -16.47
CA ALA A 338 2.99 12.79 -15.55
C ALA A 338 3.40 14.26 -15.67
N MET A 339 4.72 14.52 -15.78
CA MET A 339 5.28 15.88 -15.80
C MET A 339 4.82 16.74 -16.99
N ASP A 340 4.28 16.10 -18.03
CA ASP A 340 3.77 16.78 -19.23
C ASP A 340 2.35 17.33 -19.01
N VAL A 341 1.72 17.05 -17.87
CA VAL A 341 0.40 17.54 -17.47
C VAL A 341 0.51 18.29 -16.14
N LYS A 342 0.41 19.61 -16.18
CA LYS A 342 0.62 20.47 -15.00
C LYS A 342 -0.67 20.97 -14.36
N ASP A 343 -1.73 21.12 -15.14
CA ASP A 343 -2.95 21.82 -14.71
C ASP A 343 -4.15 20.86 -14.69
N ASN A 344 -5.32 21.35 -14.25
CA ASN A 344 -6.56 20.56 -14.22
C ASN A 344 -7.23 20.40 -15.59
N PHE A 345 -6.75 21.09 -16.62
CA PHE A 345 -7.29 21.03 -17.97
C PHE A 345 -6.16 20.67 -18.94
N PHE A 346 -6.42 19.70 -19.81
CA PHE A 346 -5.51 19.30 -20.86
C PHE A 346 -6.17 19.48 -22.22
N THR A 347 -5.81 20.59 -22.88
CA THR A 347 -6.39 21.05 -24.15
C THR A 347 -5.57 20.59 -25.36
N LYS A 348 -6.13 20.79 -26.56
CA LYS A 348 -5.40 20.57 -27.81
C LYS A 348 -4.14 21.45 -27.91
N ASP A 349 -4.17 22.67 -27.38
CA ASP A 349 -3.00 23.55 -27.39
C ASP A 349 -1.90 23.04 -26.46
N ASN A 350 -2.25 22.43 -25.33
CA ASN A 350 -1.28 21.74 -24.48
C ASN A 350 -0.63 20.59 -25.25
N PHE A 351 -1.41 19.76 -25.93
CA PHE A 351 -0.90 18.66 -26.76
C PHE A 351 0.03 19.17 -27.87
N ASN A 352 -0.41 20.17 -28.64
CA ASN A 352 0.36 20.77 -29.73
C ASN A 352 1.70 21.34 -29.21
N SER A 353 1.69 21.97 -28.04
CA SER A 353 2.91 22.44 -27.38
C SER A 353 3.86 21.30 -27.06
N LEU A 354 3.37 20.16 -26.54
CA LEU A 354 4.22 18.99 -26.29
C LEU A 354 4.85 18.45 -27.59
N VAL A 355 4.07 18.36 -28.66
CA VAL A 355 4.55 17.92 -29.98
C VAL A 355 5.60 18.88 -30.54
N ASN A 356 5.38 20.19 -30.43
CA ASN A 356 6.32 21.21 -30.90
C ASN A 356 7.63 21.24 -30.10
N ASN A 357 7.57 20.88 -28.81
CA ASN A 357 8.75 20.72 -27.95
C ASN A 357 9.36 19.31 -28.04
N ASP A 358 9.00 18.53 -29.05
CA ASP A 358 9.51 17.18 -29.34
C ASP A 358 9.41 16.21 -28.15
N ARG A 359 8.37 16.35 -27.33
CA ARG A 359 8.08 15.44 -26.23
C ARG A 359 7.54 14.11 -26.77
N GLN A 360 7.65 13.06 -25.96
CA GLN A 360 7.03 11.76 -26.24
C GLN A 360 5.51 11.88 -26.07
N ALA A 361 4.82 12.24 -27.15
CA ALA A 361 3.40 12.58 -27.18
C ALA A 361 2.57 11.57 -28.00
N PHE A 362 3.19 10.50 -28.48
CA PHE A 362 2.52 9.50 -29.31
C PHE A 362 2.81 8.07 -28.84
N LEU A 363 1.89 7.15 -29.16
CA LEU A 363 2.07 5.71 -29.06
C LEU A 363 2.02 5.07 -30.44
N LEU A 364 2.96 4.16 -30.70
CA LEU A 364 2.97 3.36 -31.92
C LEU A 364 1.76 2.41 -31.94
N ASN A 365 0.91 2.57 -32.93
CA ASN A 365 -0.14 1.63 -33.31
C ASN A 365 0.21 0.98 -34.66
N ALA A 366 0.92 -0.14 -34.60
CA ALA A 366 1.40 -0.87 -35.78
C ALA A 366 0.47 -2.02 -36.23
N ILE A 367 -0.71 -2.18 -35.60
CA ILE A 367 -1.60 -3.31 -35.87
C ILE A 367 -2.05 -3.29 -37.33
N GLY A 368 -1.83 -4.41 -38.04
CA GLY A 368 -2.24 -4.58 -39.43
C GLY A 368 -1.44 -3.77 -40.45
N SER A 369 -0.35 -3.10 -40.04
CA SER A 369 0.48 -2.32 -40.97
C SER A 369 1.21 -3.21 -41.98
N GLN A 370 1.29 -2.73 -43.23
CA GLN A 370 2.11 -3.30 -44.31
C GLN A 370 3.22 -2.32 -44.75
N ASP A 371 3.41 -1.22 -44.00
CA ASP A 371 4.41 -0.21 -44.29
C ASP A 371 5.83 -0.73 -43.95
N GLU A 372 6.76 -0.63 -44.90
CA GLU A 372 8.12 -1.16 -44.75
C GLU A 372 8.85 -0.61 -43.52
N ASN A 373 8.68 0.68 -43.19
CA ASN A 373 9.37 1.29 -42.07
C ASN A 373 8.79 0.80 -40.74
N VAL A 374 7.46 0.62 -40.68
CA VAL A 374 6.80 0.01 -39.52
C VAL A 374 7.24 -1.43 -39.32
N LEU A 375 7.34 -2.23 -40.40
CA LEU A 375 7.81 -3.62 -40.33
C LEU A 375 9.27 -3.70 -39.87
N LYS A 376 10.16 -2.86 -40.39
CA LYS A 376 11.56 -2.74 -39.92
C LYS A 376 11.63 -2.36 -38.45
N TYR A 377 10.75 -1.47 -37.98
CA TYR A 377 10.71 -1.09 -36.57
C TYR A 377 10.20 -2.23 -35.67
N ILE A 378 9.25 -3.04 -36.15
CA ILE A 378 8.83 -4.28 -35.46
C ILE A 378 10.00 -5.26 -35.34
N GLU A 379 10.73 -5.51 -36.43
CA GLU A 379 11.92 -6.38 -36.43
C GLU A 379 13.00 -5.87 -35.45
N LEU A 380 13.19 -4.56 -35.35
CA LEU A 380 14.05 -3.96 -34.33
C LEU A 380 13.58 -4.31 -32.89
N GLY A 381 12.27 -4.32 -32.65
CA GLY A 381 11.71 -4.75 -31.37
C GLY A 381 11.99 -6.22 -31.04
N GLU A 382 11.93 -7.10 -32.04
CA GLU A 382 12.19 -8.55 -31.88
C GLU A 382 13.67 -8.83 -31.65
N THR A 383 14.55 -8.20 -32.43
CA THR A 383 16.01 -8.34 -32.29
C THR A 383 16.52 -7.76 -30.96
N SER A 384 15.87 -6.72 -30.42
CA SER A 384 16.19 -6.15 -29.11
C SER A 384 15.48 -6.84 -27.92
N GLY A 385 14.70 -7.90 -28.18
CA GLY A 385 14.03 -8.68 -27.15
C GLY A 385 12.84 -7.98 -26.48
N VAL A 386 12.28 -6.94 -27.10
CA VAL A 386 11.07 -6.26 -26.62
C VAL A 386 9.88 -7.21 -26.68
N ASP A 387 9.79 -8.06 -27.68
CA ASP A 387 8.78 -9.12 -27.84
C ASP A 387 8.77 -10.12 -26.68
N LYS A 388 9.92 -10.35 -26.04
CA LYS A 388 10.09 -11.32 -24.93
C LYS A 388 9.81 -10.74 -23.55
N LYS A 389 9.56 -9.44 -23.42
CA LYS A 389 9.22 -8.84 -22.12
C LYS A 389 7.87 -9.36 -21.62
N TYR A 390 7.68 -9.36 -20.30
CA TYR A 390 6.52 -9.97 -19.64
C TYR A 390 5.17 -9.64 -20.29
N LEU A 391 4.86 -8.35 -20.52
CA LEU A 391 3.57 -7.94 -21.07
C LEU A 391 3.45 -8.17 -22.59
N THR A 392 4.53 -7.97 -23.34
CA THR A 392 4.56 -8.10 -24.81
C THR A 392 4.51 -9.55 -25.25
N ALA A 393 5.19 -10.45 -24.53
CA ALA A 393 5.17 -11.89 -24.78
C ALA A 393 3.76 -12.50 -24.60
N CYS A 394 2.89 -11.84 -23.83
CA CYS A 394 1.51 -12.28 -23.60
C CYS A 394 0.50 -11.76 -24.64
N ARG A 395 0.94 -11.01 -25.67
CA ARG A 395 0.06 -10.36 -26.64
C ARG A 395 0.12 -11.04 -28.01
N THR A 396 -0.94 -10.88 -28.80
CA THR A 396 -0.98 -11.40 -30.16
C THR A 396 -1.65 -10.38 -31.10
N PRO A 397 -0.91 -9.77 -32.03
CA PRO A 397 0.56 -9.79 -32.14
C PRO A 397 1.25 -9.14 -30.92
N TRP A 398 2.54 -9.43 -30.68
CA TRP A 398 3.26 -8.97 -29.46
C TRP A 398 3.24 -7.44 -29.30
N TYR A 399 3.19 -6.71 -30.41
CA TYR A 399 3.15 -5.24 -30.49
C TYR A 399 1.74 -4.64 -30.42
N SER A 400 0.70 -5.43 -30.17
CA SER A 400 -0.66 -4.90 -30.02
C SER A 400 -0.78 -3.98 -28.79
N LEU A 401 -1.52 -2.89 -28.90
CA LEU A 401 -1.84 -2.01 -27.77
C LEU A 401 -3.05 -2.53 -26.98
N GLU A 402 -3.11 -2.22 -25.68
CA GLU A 402 -4.33 -2.45 -24.89
C GLU A 402 -5.48 -1.58 -25.45
N ASN A 403 -6.68 -2.14 -25.58
CA ASN A 403 -7.86 -1.36 -25.98
C ASN A 403 -8.29 -0.43 -24.83
N ARG A 404 -7.87 0.83 -24.92
CA ARG A 404 -8.18 1.90 -23.96
C ARG A 404 -8.45 3.21 -24.72
N PRO A 405 -9.71 3.48 -25.10
CA PRO A 405 -10.05 4.73 -25.78
C PRO A 405 -9.77 5.94 -24.87
N PRO A 406 -9.56 7.14 -25.43
CA PRO A 406 -9.45 8.36 -24.63
C PRO A 406 -10.60 8.51 -23.62
N SER A 407 -10.27 8.73 -22.34
CA SER A 407 -11.27 9.02 -21.32
C SER A 407 -11.43 10.53 -21.16
N PRO A 408 -12.64 11.05 -20.88
CA PRO A 408 -12.88 12.49 -20.75
C PRO A 408 -12.21 13.09 -19.50
N ILE A 409 -11.94 12.26 -18.50
CA ILE A 409 -11.29 12.65 -17.25
C ILE A 409 -10.14 11.69 -16.98
N TRP A 410 -9.04 12.24 -16.46
CA TRP A 410 -7.91 11.50 -15.91
C TRP A 410 -7.78 11.78 -14.42
N VAL A 411 -7.12 10.88 -13.71
CA VAL A 411 -6.77 11.06 -12.30
C VAL A 411 -5.34 10.62 -12.04
N SER A 412 -4.60 11.39 -11.24
CA SER A 412 -3.20 11.10 -10.90
C SER A 412 -3.07 9.80 -10.09
N VAL A 413 -2.02 9.04 -10.36
CA VAL A 413 -1.73 7.79 -9.63
C VAL A 413 -1.04 8.08 -8.30
N PHE A 414 -0.06 8.97 -8.33
CA PHE A 414 0.74 9.39 -7.18
C PHE A 414 0.60 10.89 -6.97
N ASN A 415 0.42 11.32 -5.73
CA ASN A 415 0.50 12.73 -5.39
C ASN A 415 0.98 12.94 -3.95
N ARG A 416 1.64 14.08 -3.70
CA ARG A 416 1.96 14.58 -2.36
C ARG A 416 0.95 15.63 -1.87
N SER A 417 0.21 16.26 -2.78
CA SER A 417 -0.78 17.31 -2.48
C SER A 417 -2.24 16.85 -2.61
N GLY A 418 -2.49 15.53 -2.51
CA GLY A 418 -3.84 14.94 -2.61
C GLY A 418 -4.28 14.54 -4.01
N LEU A 419 -5.46 13.94 -4.14
CA LEU A 419 -5.99 13.46 -5.41
C LEU A 419 -6.15 14.58 -6.46
N LYS A 420 -5.63 14.40 -7.67
CA LYS A 420 -5.75 15.39 -8.77
C LYS A 420 -6.47 14.80 -9.98
N PHE A 421 -7.56 15.46 -10.37
CA PHE A 421 -8.29 15.17 -11.60
C PHE A 421 -7.92 16.15 -12.71
N ILE A 422 -7.86 15.64 -13.94
CA ILE A 422 -7.57 16.40 -15.16
C ILE A 422 -8.69 16.18 -16.18
N ARG A 423 -9.20 17.26 -16.76
CA ARG A 423 -10.14 17.21 -17.89
C ARG A 423 -9.37 17.01 -19.18
N ASN A 424 -9.60 15.89 -19.86
CA ASN A 424 -9.00 15.59 -21.16
C ASN A 424 -9.89 16.14 -22.28
N GLU A 425 -9.57 17.35 -22.74
CA GLU A 425 -10.30 18.04 -23.83
C GLU A 425 -9.60 17.85 -25.17
N ALA A 426 -8.31 17.50 -25.14
CA ALA A 426 -7.58 17.04 -26.31
C ALA A 426 -8.16 15.73 -26.88
N ASN A 427 -8.91 14.96 -26.06
CA ASN A 427 -9.48 13.67 -26.39
C ASN A 427 -8.41 12.65 -26.83
N ILE A 428 -7.32 12.57 -26.07
CA ILE A 428 -6.18 11.69 -26.34
C ILE A 428 -6.04 10.58 -25.29
N SER A 429 -5.27 9.54 -25.58
CA SER A 429 -5.04 8.45 -24.64
C SER A 429 -3.97 8.80 -23.60
N ASN A 430 -3.81 7.98 -22.57
CA ASN A 430 -2.77 8.14 -21.56
C ASN A 430 -2.18 6.77 -21.17
N LEU A 431 -0.89 6.78 -20.82
CA LEU A 431 -0.24 5.64 -20.19
C LEU A 431 -0.65 5.50 -18.72
N THR A 432 -0.13 4.48 -18.04
CA THR A 432 -0.30 4.23 -16.59
C THR A 432 0.12 5.37 -15.67
N THR A 433 0.68 6.46 -16.20
CA THR A 433 0.96 7.68 -15.46
C THR A 433 -0.30 8.39 -14.96
N PHE A 434 -1.45 8.12 -15.57
CA PHE A 434 -2.78 8.52 -15.08
C PHE A 434 -3.74 7.31 -15.14
N HIS A 435 -4.78 7.32 -14.32
CA HIS A 435 -5.93 6.44 -14.51
C HIS A 435 -6.99 7.12 -15.37
N CYS A 436 -7.71 6.32 -16.14
CA CYS A 436 -8.79 6.74 -17.01
C CYS A 436 -10.10 6.71 -16.22
N VAL A 437 -10.89 7.78 -16.30
CA VAL A 437 -12.22 7.89 -15.68
C VAL A 437 -13.27 8.00 -16.78
N TYR A 438 -14.11 6.98 -16.92
CA TYR A 438 -15.19 6.92 -17.90
C TYR A 438 -16.54 7.08 -17.19
N PRO A 439 -17.28 8.17 -17.42
CA PRO A 439 -18.67 8.28 -16.97
C PRO A 439 -19.49 7.08 -17.46
N VAL A 440 -20.29 6.49 -16.58
CA VAL A 440 -21.13 5.33 -16.89
C VAL A 440 -22.36 5.81 -17.65
N GLN A 441 -22.53 5.33 -18.89
CA GLN A 441 -23.74 5.50 -19.67
C GLN A 441 -24.71 4.37 -19.29
N ASN A 442 -25.40 4.51 -18.17
CA ASN A 442 -26.52 3.66 -17.81
C ASN A 442 -27.77 4.52 -17.82
N SER A 443 -28.90 3.97 -18.26
CA SER A 443 -30.19 4.69 -18.42
C SER A 443 -30.74 5.37 -17.16
N LEU A 444 -30.18 5.10 -15.97
CA LEU A 444 -30.51 5.78 -14.70
C LEU A 444 -29.56 6.95 -14.36
N PHE A 445 -28.35 6.99 -14.95
CA PHE A 445 -27.29 7.98 -14.69
C PHE A 445 -26.84 8.74 -15.95
N ASP A 446 -27.51 8.53 -17.09
CA ASP A 446 -27.34 9.31 -18.34
C ASP A 446 -27.57 10.83 -18.18
N ASN A 447 -28.00 11.27 -16.99
CA ASN A 447 -28.27 12.67 -16.67
C ASN A 447 -27.09 13.42 -16.02
N VAL A 448 -26.03 12.77 -15.54
CA VAL A 448 -24.93 13.51 -14.91
C VAL A 448 -24.00 14.09 -15.98
N ASN A 449 -24.13 15.40 -16.21
CA ASN A 449 -23.26 16.15 -17.10
C ASN A 449 -21.79 16.01 -16.67
N VAL A 450 -20.92 15.63 -17.61
CA VAL A 450 -19.47 15.45 -17.37
C VAL A 450 -18.81 16.72 -16.81
N ASP A 451 -19.31 17.90 -17.18
CA ASP A 451 -18.80 19.17 -16.68
C ASP A 451 -19.21 19.41 -15.22
N VAL A 452 -20.43 19.01 -14.85
CA VAL A 452 -20.90 19.07 -13.45
C VAL A 452 -20.15 18.06 -12.59
N LEU A 453 -19.94 16.84 -13.11
CA LEU A 453 -19.11 15.84 -12.47
C LEU A 453 -17.68 16.37 -12.25
N PHE A 454 -17.07 16.93 -13.29
CA PHE A 454 -15.70 17.43 -13.18
C PHE A 454 -15.62 18.67 -12.27
N ALA A 455 -16.61 19.56 -12.29
CA ALA A 455 -16.72 20.67 -11.34
C ALA A 455 -16.75 20.17 -9.89
N TYR A 456 -17.53 19.14 -9.59
CA TYR A 456 -17.50 18.47 -8.29
C TYR A 456 -16.11 17.92 -7.95
N LEU A 457 -15.46 17.19 -8.87
CA LEU A 457 -14.14 16.59 -8.65
C LEU A 457 -13.01 17.61 -8.39
N LEU A 458 -13.22 18.89 -8.71
CA LEU A 458 -12.28 19.98 -8.38
C LEU A 458 -12.42 20.50 -6.94
N THR A 459 -13.53 20.19 -6.26
CA THR A 459 -13.84 20.74 -4.93
C THR A 459 -13.10 20.07 -3.78
N ASP A 460 -12.99 20.77 -2.66
CA ASP A 460 -12.49 20.21 -1.40
C ASP A 460 -13.41 19.12 -0.88
N VAL A 461 -14.73 19.26 -1.07
CA VAL A 461 -15.71 18.23 -0.69
C VAL A 461 -15.42 16.90 -1.36
N ALA A 462 -15.20 16.90 -2.69
CA ALA A 462 -14.81 15.68 -3.39
C ALA A 462 -13.50 15.13 -2.84
N ARG A 463 -12.47 15.97 -2.71
CA ARG A 463 -11.17 15.57 -2.20
C ARG A 463 -11.29 14.89 -0.84
N GLU A 464 -11.92 15.53 0.12
CA GLU A 464 -12.15 15.01 1.47
C GLU A 464 -12.78 13.61 1.46
N ILE A 465 -13.84 13.41 0.67
CA ILE A 465 -14.53 12.11 0.55
C ILE A 465 -13.63 11.05 -0.10
N PHE A 466 -12.91 11.39 -1.18
CA PHE A 466 -12.02 10.43 -1.84
C PHE A 466 -10.82 10.05 -0.98
N GLU A 467 -10.27 10.97 -0.17
CA GLU A 467 -9.13 10.73 0.73
C GLU A 467 -9.37 9.59 1.74
N ASP A 468 -10.63 9.23 2.02
CA ASP A 468 -11.02 8.06 2.81
C ASP A 468 -10.66 6.71 2.15
N ASN A 469 -10.25 6.73 0.88
CA ASN A 469 -9.83 5.53 0.14
C ASN A 469 -8.34 5.51 -0.25
N ARG A 470 -7.57 6.54 0.08
CA ARG A 470 -6.13 6.64 -0.26
C ARG A 470 -5.31 5.48 0.30
N ARG A 471 -4.17 5.22 -0.34
CA ARG A 471 -3.07 4.44 0.22
C ARG A 471 -1.94 5.39 0.56
N GLU A 472 -1.37 5.23 1.75
CA GLU A 472 -0.19 5.97 2.19
C GLU A 472 1.05 5.11 1.99
N TYR A 473 2.08 5.75 1.45
CA TYR A 473 3.45 5.23 1.37
C TYR A 473 4.34 6.18 2.17
N GLY A 474 5.53 5.71 2.56
CA GLY A 474 6.49 6.53 3.30
C GLY A 474 6.76 7.90 2.64
N ASN A 475 7.11 8.90 3.45
CA ASN A 475 7.36 10.29 3.04
C ASN A 475 6.13 11.06 2.51
N GLY A 476 4.93 10.74 3.02
CA GLY A 476 3.69 11.45 2.67
C GLY A 476 3.21 11.24 1.23
N LEU A 477 3.75 10.23 0.54
CA LEU A 477 3.35 9.90 -0.81
C LEU A 477 2.01 9.15 -0.79
N GLN A 478 0.98 9.77 -1.34
CA GLN A 478 -0.33 9.15 -1.46
C GLN A 478 -0.48 8.51 -2.84
N LYS A 479 -1.16 7.36 -2.87
CA LYS A 479 -1.49 6.63 -4.09
C LYS A 479 -2.95 6.21 -4.10
N PHE A 480 -3.56 6.28 -5.27
CA PHE A 480 -4.90 5.74 -5.52
C PHE A 480 -4.81 4.73 -6.65
N GLU A 481 -5.20 3.48 -6.39
CA GLU A 481 -5.40 2.50 -7.46
C GLU A 481 -6.83 2.64 -8.04
N PRO A 482 -7.10 2.12 -9.25
CA PRO A 482 -8.43 2.22 -9.86
C PRO A 482 -9.54 1.66 -8.97
N ASN A 483 -9.27 0.53 -8.30
CA ASN A 483 -10.25 -0.08 -7.38
C ASN A 483 -10.47 0.73 -6.10
N ASP A 484 -9.50 1.52 -5.65
CA ASP A 484 -9.70 2.42 -4.51
C ASP A 484 -10.70 3.51 -4.87
N LEU A 485 -10.57 4.08 -6.08
CA LEU A 485 -11.48 5.11 -6.60
C LEU A 485 -12.86 4.54 -6.95
N ASN A 486 -12.94 3.34 -7.55
CA ASN A 486 -14.22 2.70 -7.85
C ASN A 486 -15.04 2.37 -6.59
N LYS A 487 -14.36 2.05 -5.49
CA LYS A 487 -14.97 1.77 -4.18
C LYS A 487 -15.15 3.04 -3.33
N ALA A 488 -14.57 4.17 -3.74
CA ALA A 488 -14.75 5.43 -3.04
C ALA A 488 -16.19 5.90 -3.14
N MET A 489 -16.61 6.68 -2.15
CA MET A 489 -17.91 7.34 -2.17
C MET A 489 -17.79 8.68 -2.90
N MET A 490 -18.92 9.22 -3.33
CA MET A 490 -19.09 10.59 -3.83
C MET A 490 -20.47 11.11 -3.46
N LEU A 491 -20.70 12.42 -3.58
CA LEU A 491 -22.04 12.99 -3.47
C LEU A 491 -22.94 12.49 -4.61
N ASP A 492 -24.20 12.19 -4.30
CA ASP A 492 -25.20 11.88 -5.32
C ASP A 492 -25.62 13.15 -6.09
N LEU A 493 -24.95 13.41 -7.21
CA LEU A 493 -25.18 14.59 -8.04
C LEU A 493 -26.56 14.58 -8.72
N THR A 494 -27.28 13.44 -8.76
CA THR A 494 -28.61 13.35 -9.36
C THR A 494 -29.68 14.10 -8.55
N LEU A 495 -29.36 14.44 -7.29
CA LEU A 495 -30.24 15.20 -6.40
C LEU A 495 -30.13 16.72 -6.59
N LEU A 496 -29.28 17.19 -7.51
CA LEU A 496 -29.23 18.60 -7.90
C LEU A 496 -30.49 18.98 -8.69
N ASP A 497 -31.11 20.11 -8.34
CA ASP A 497 -32.14 20.68 -9.20
C ASP A 497 -31.50 21.39 -10.40
N ARG A 498 -32.29 21.54 -11.48
CA ARG A 498 -31.81 22.12 -12.75
C ARG A 498 -31.25 23.53 -12.58
N LYS A 499 -31.77 24.32 -11.64
CA LYS A 499 -31.30 25.69 -11.36
C LYS A 499 -29.87 25.65 -10.79
N THR A 500 -29.65 24.78 -9.81
CA THR A 500 -28.35 24.56 -9.17
C THR A 500 -27.34 24.00 -10.16
N GLU A 501 -27.74 23.01 -10.96
CA GLU A 501 -26.89 22.42 -11.99
C GLU A 501 -26.42 23.46 -13.03
N ASN A 502 -27.33 24.30 -13.52
CA ASN A 502 -26.99 25.39 -14.43
C ASN A 502 -26.01 26.40 -13.81
N LYS A 503 -26.21 26.76 -12.54
CA LYS A 503 -25.32 27.67 -11.82
C LYS A 503 -23.92 27.07 -11.64
N ILE A 504 -23.81 25.79 -11.25
CA ILE A 504 -22.52 25.09 -11.18
C ILE A 504 -21.84 25.07 -12.55
N THR A 505 -22.59 24.79 -13.62
CA THR A 505 -22.07 24.74 -14.98
C THR A 505 -21.54 26.11 -15.44
N GLU A 506 -22.23 27.20 -15.10
CA GLU A 506 -21.77 28.57 -15.40
C GLU A 506 -20.48 28.92 -14.64
N LEU A 507 -20.45 28.66 -13.33
CA LEU A 507 -19.26 28.88 -12.51
C LEU A 507 -18.06 28.06 -13.01
N TYR A 508 -18.30 26.80 -13.38
CA TYR A 508 -17.28 25.92 -13.93
C TYR A 508 -16.71 26.46 -15.25
N LYS A 509 -17.56 26.98 -16.15
CA LYS A 509 -17.11 27.57 -17.41
C LYS A 509 -16.22 28.79 -17.17
N ASN A 510 -16.61 29.67 -16.25
CA ASN A 510 -15.82 30.85 -15.88
C ASN A 510 -14.48 30.44 -15.24
N TYR A 511 -14.48 29.46 -14.33
CA TYR A 511 -13.25 28.91 -13.76
C TYR A 511 -12.34 28.34 -14.84
N ARG A 512 -12.90 27.51 -15.73
CA ARG A 512 -12.14 26.90 -16.83
C ARG A 512 -11.48 27.97 -17.70
N GLU A 513 -12.20 29.03 -18.07
CA GLU A 513 -11.67 30.11 -18.92
C GLU A 513 -10.47 30.81 -18.27
N THR A 514 -10.56 31.13 -16.98
CA THR A 514 -9.45 31.76 -16.24
C THR A 514 -8.27 30.80 -16.06
N ALA A 515 -8.53 29.52 -15.81
CA ALA A 515 -7.53 28.49 -15.63
C ALA A 515 -6.71 28.20 -16.90
N ILE A 516 -7.34 28.06 -18.07
CA ILE A 516 -6.62 27.81 -19.33
C ILE A 516 -5.76 29.02 -19.76
N ASN A 517 -6.14 30.22 -19.32
CA ASN A 517 -5.39 31.46 -19.54
C ASN A 517 -4.27 31.68 -18.51
N LYS A 518 -3.95 30.67 -17.68
CA LYS A 518 -2.90 30.68 -16.65
C LYS A 518 -3.09 31.74 -15.56
N SER A 519 -4.33 32.14 -15.31
CA SER A 519 -4.69 33.05 -14.22
C SER A 519 -5.97 32.54 -13.53
N PRO A 520 -5.95 31.34 -12.93
CA PRO A 520 -7.14 30.71 -12.35
C PRO A 520 -7.76 31.61 -11.27
N ASP A 521 -9.05 31.88 -11.40
CA ASP A 521 -9.84 32.55 -10.37
C ASP A 521 -10.54 31.51 -9.49
N ASP A 522 -9.90 31.15 -8.40
CA ASP A 522 -10.38 30.12 -7.48
C ASP A 522 -11.69 30.53 -6.77
N SER A 523 -12.13 31.78 -6.85
CA SER A 523 -13.41 32.21 -6.27
C SER A 523 -14.61 31.44 -6.84
N PHE A 524 -14.56 31.07 -8.12
CA PHE A 524 -15.57 30.23 -8.75
C PHE A 524 -15.60 28.82 -8.17
N LEU A 525 -14.44 28.22 -7.86
CA LEU A 525 -14.38 26.91 -7.22
C LEU A 525 -14.85 26.96 -5.77
N VAL A 526 -14.54 28.03 -5.05
CA VAL A 526 -15.05 28.26 -3.68
C VAL A 526 -16.57 28.29 -3.70
N GLU A 527 -17.18 29.04 -4.62
CA GLU A 527 -18.64 29.10 -4.74
C GLU A 527 -19.26 27.72 -5.09
N ILE A 528 -18.65 26.96 -6.01
CA ILE A 528 -19.09 25.58 -6.33
C ILE A 528 -18.99 24.67 -5.09
N ASN A 529 -17.87 24.75 -4.37
CA ASN A 529 -17.63 23.97 -3.15
C ASN A 529 -18.67 24.29 -2.07
N ASP A 530 -19.01 25.57 -1.88
CA ASP A 530 -20.01 26.00 -0.91
C ASP A 530 -21.42 25.51 -1.28
N ILE A 531 -21.79 25.52 -2.56
CA ILE A 531 -23.05 24.92 -3.03
C ILE A 531 -23.15 23.45 -2.60
N PHE A 532 -22.08 22.67 -2.77
CA PHE A 532 -22.06 21.27 -2.34
C PHE A 532 -22.09 21.14 -0.82
N LYS A 533 -21.31 21.92 -0.06
CA LYS A 533 -21.33 21.91 1.41
C LYS A 533 -22.72 22.23 1.96
N THR A 534 -23.34 23.33 1.53
CA THR A 534 -24.67 23.73 2.03
C THR A 534 -25.73 22.67 1.77
N LYS A 535 -25.70 21.99 0.61
CA LYS A 535 -26.71 20.99 0.25
C LYS A 535 -26.47 19.63 0.91
N TYR A 536 -25.21 19.21 1.04
CA TYR A 536 -24.84 17.83 1.40
C TYR A 536 -24.12 17.68 2.74
N SER A 537 -23.76 18.74 3.47
CA SER A 537 -23.23 18.57 4.82
C SER A 537 -24.29 18.01 5.77
N GLN A 538 -23.85 17.16 6.70
CA GLN A 538 -24.58 16.82 7.92
C GLN A 538 -24.39 17.99 8.90
N CYS A 539 -25.47 18.48 9.51
CA CYS A 539 -25.44 19.57 10.48
C CYS A 539 -24.60 19.21 11.71
#